data_AF-A0A066XCS5-F1
#
_entry.id   AF-A0A066XCS5-F1
#
_cell.length_a   1.000
_cell.length_b   1.000
_cell.length_c   1.000
_cell.angle_alpha   90.00
_cell.angle_beta   90.00
_cell.angle_gamma   90.00
#
_symmetry.space_group_name_H-M   'P 1'
#
loop_
_entity.id
_entity.type
_entity.pdbx_description
1 polymer ?
#
loop_
_entity_poly.entity_id
_entity_poly.type
_entity_poly.pdbx_seq_one_letter_code
_entity_poly.pdbx_strand_id
1 'polypeptide(L)'
;MIAAVILVVATFFGFFVGSTATRMAMQGSESAMDEIRQIEDCGETPAQARSNGCRYDIMVQQWVPAACYDEEHSEMYLSTYNWKWYYDIDAKHEMPDEVMRRGEHQVAFMVDDYHRRHCAYVWEVSARALQQQKPMLDEWLSYKHVHHCNRILLSPPWNSTKHPTAVETHSGYGRCAPYQLWAKDMPE
;
A
#
# COMPACT_ATOMS: atom_id res chain seq x y z
N MET A 1 76.01 13.99 -48.94
CA MET A 1 75.49 15.06 -48.05
C MET A 1 74.39 15.75 -48.85
N ILE A 2 73.10 15.75 -48.52
CA ILE A 2 72.39 15.84 -47.25
C ILE A 2 71.10 15.02 -47.38
N ALA A 3 70.75 14.24 -46.35
CA ALA A 3 69.53 13.43 -46.30
C ALA A 3 68.32 14.28 -45.88
N ALA A 4 67.19 14.12 -46.58
CA ALA A 4 65.91 14.69 -46.17
C ALA A 4 65.18 13.69 -45.26
N VAL A 5 64.92 14.08 -44.01
CA VAL A 5 64.15 13.30 -43.03
C VAL A 5 62.70 13.73 -43.13
N ILE A 6 61.83 12.86 -43.65
CA ILE A 6 60.38 13.04 -43.62
C ILE A 6 59.86 12.38 -42.36
N LEU A 7 59.34 13.19 -41.43
CA LEU A 7 58.70 12.73 -40.20
C LEU A 7 57.24 12.36 -40.53
N VAL A 8 56.91 11.07 -40.52
CA VAL A 8 55.51 10.60 -40.63
C VAL A 8 54.95 10.53 -39.21
N VAL A 9 54.09 11.49 -38.84
CA VAL A 9 53.30 11.44 -37.61
C VAL A 9 52.10 10.53 -37.86
N ALA A 10 52.14 9.30 -37.36
CA ALA A 10 51.01 8.39 -37.38
C ALA A 10 50.00 8.82 -36.29
N THR A 11 48.89 9.42 -36.71
CA THR A 11 47.73 9.66 -35.83
C THR A 11 47.00 8.35 -35.62
N PHE A 12 47.19 7.73 -34.46
CA PHE A 12 46.36 6.62 -34.00
C PHE A 12 44.97 7.13 -33.64
N PHE A 13 44.06 7.22 -34.62
CA PHE A 13 42.63 7.22 -34.34
C PHE A 13 42.23 5.80 -33.92
N GLY A 14 42.40 5.52 -32.62
CA GLY A 14 41.85 4.33 -32.01
C GLY A 14 40.33 4.39 -32.06
N PHE A 15 39.73 3.69 -33.02
CA PHE A 15 38.32 3.30 -32.94
C PHE A 15 38.20 2.32 -31.76
N PHE A 16 37.79 2.84 -30.59
CA PHE A 16 37.29 2.00 -29.52
C PHE A 16 35.95 1.41 -29.99
N VAL A 17 36.02 0.27 -30.67
CA VAL A 17 34.86 -0.61 -30.84
C VAL A 17 34.56 -1.17 -29.45
N GLY A 18 33.72 -0.46 -28.69
CA GLY A 18 33.19 -0.99 -27.44
C GLY A 18 32.61 -2.37 -27.70
N SER A 19 33.12 -3.38 -26.99
CA SER A 19 32.68 -4.76 -27.10
C SER A 19 31.16 -4.85 -26.97
N THR A 20 30.51 -5.59 -27.86
CA THR A 20 29.06 -5.84 -27.83
C THR A 20 28.60 -6.40 -26.47
N ALA A 21 29.49 -7.13 -25.77
CA ALA A 21 29.24 -7.64 -24.43
C ALA A 21 28.98 -6.55 -23.38
N THR A 22 29.68 -5.40 -23.48
CA THR A 22 29.49 -4.28 -22.55
C THR A 22 28.15 -3.57 -22.78
N ARG A 23 27.65 -3.56 -24.02
CA ARG A 23 26.33 -2.98 -24.35
C ARG A 23 25.17 -3.86 -23.84
N MET A 24 25.30 -5.18 -23.88
CA MET A 24 24.28 -6.11 -23.37
C MET A 24 24.13 -6.05 -21.84
N ALA A 25 25.24 -5.85 -21.10
CA ALA A 25 25.21 -5.77 -19.64
C ALA A 25 24.50 -4.51 -19.11
N MET A 26 24.56 -3.39 -19.85
CA MET A 26 23.87 -2.14 -19.47
C MET A 26 22.36 -2.21 -19.73
N GLN A 27 21.94 -2.86 -20.82
CA GLN A 27 20.52 -3.06 -21.15
C GLN A 27 19.79 -3.95 -20.14
N GLY A 28 20.47 -4.94 -19.55
CA GLY A 28 19.90 -5.78 -18.51
C GLY A 28 19.68 -5.07 -17.16
N SER A 29 20.44 -4.01 -16.87
CA SER A 29 20.30 -3.25 -15.61
C SER A 29 19.25 -2.15 -15.72
N GLU A 30 19.05 -1.54 -16.90
CA GLU A 30 17.94 -0.60 -17.13
C GLU A 30 16.59 -1.31 -17.05
N SER A 31 16.46 -2.50 -17.66
CA SER A 31 15.24 -3.30 -17.58
C SER A 31 14.89 -3.79 -16.17
N ALA A 32 15.89 -4.04 -15.31
CA ALA A 32 15.67 -4.45 -13.92
C ALA A 32 15.37 -3.26 -12.99
N MET A 33 15.75 -2.03 -13.38
CA MET A 33 15.38 -0.80 -12.67
C MET A 33 14.05 -0.21 -13.15
N ASP A 34 13.56 -0.59 -14.33
CA ASP A 34 12.24 -0.24 -14.85
C ASP A 34 11.12 -1.17 -14.33
N GLU A 35 11.50 -2.28 -13.66
CA GLU A 35 10.62 -3.06 -12.77
C GLU A 35 10.47 -2.42 -11.37
N ILE A 36 10.53 -1.09 -11.26
CA ILE A 36 9.85 -0.45 -10.13
C ILE A 36 8.36 -0.71 -10.36
N ARG A 37 7.82 -1.72 -9.68
CA ARG A 37 6.38 -2.07 -9.71
C ARG A 37 5.56 -0.78 -9.70
N GLN A 38 4.77 -0.58 -10.75
CA GLN A 38 3.84 0.55 -10.89
C GLN A 38 2.93 0.61 -9.65
N ILE A 39 2.38 1.79 -9.35
CA ILE A 39 1.35 1.92 -8.32
C ILE A 39 0.13 1.12 -8.78
N GLU A 40 -0.26 0.12 -8.00
CA GLU A 40 -1.51 -0.64 -8.21
C GLU A 40 -2.64 0.10 -7.49
N ASP A 41 -3.83 0.17 -8.09
CA ASP A 41 -5.02 0.79 -7.48
C ASP A 41 -6.28 -0.07 -7.66
N CYS A 42 -7.28 0.17 -6.81
CA CYS A 42 -8.56 -0.53 -6.84
C CYS A 42 -9.69 0.22 -7.55
N GLY A 43 -9.38 1.27 -8.30
CA GLY A 43 -10.37 2.16 -8.90
C GLY A 43 -11.22 2.89 -7.85
N GLU A 44 -12.50 3.12 -8.14
CA GLU A 44 -13.41 3.90 -7.31
C GLU A 44 -14.75 3.20 -7.06
N THR A 45 -14.90 1.96 -7.57
CA THR A 45 -16.15 1.18 -7.46
C THR A 45 -15.84 -0.28 -7.16
N PRO A 46 -16.76 -1.05 -6.54
CA PRO A 46 -16.52 -2.47 -6.27
C PRO A 46 -16.30 -3.29 -7.55
N ALA A 47 -16.94 -2.87 -8.65
CA ALA A 47 -16.77 -3.49 -9.96
C ALA A 47 -15.34 -3.30 -10.50
N GLN A 48 -14.80 -2.07 -10.41
CA GLN A 48 -13.41 -1.79 -10.79
C GLN A 48 -12.43 -2.52 -9.86
N ALA A 49 -12.66 -2.49 -8.54
CA ALA A 49 -11.81 -3.18 -7.58
C ALA A 49 -11.69 -4.68 -7.86
N ARG A 50 -12.82 -5.35 -8.18
CA ARG A 50 -12.80 -6.75 -8.62
C ARG A 50 -12.06 -6.95 -9.94
N SER A 51 -12.29 -6.06 -10.91
CA SER A 51 -11.61 -6.12 -12.21
C SER A 51 -10.09 -5.95 -12.07
N ASN A 52 -9.65 -5.13 -11.10
CA ASN A 52 -8.24 -4.90 -10.78
C ASN A 52 -7.66 -5.97 -9.85
N GLY A 53 -8.44 -6.99 -9.49
CA GLY A 53 -7.98 -8.11 -8.67
C GLY A 53 -7.80 -7.79 -7.19
N CYS A 54 -8.40 -6.70 -6.70
CA CYS A 54 -8.35 -6.32 -5.29
C CYS A 54 -9.13 -7.28 -4.38
N ARG A 55 -8.84 -7.20 -3.08
CA ARG A 55 -9.54 -7.89 -1.99
C ARG A 55 -10.05 -6.86 -1.00
N TYR A 56 -11.22 -7.09 -0.43
CA TYR A 56 -11.73 -6.20 0.60
C TYR A 56 -11.16 -6.61 1.96
N ASP A 57 -10.38 -5.73 2.59
CA ASP A 57 -9.85 -5.94 3.93
C ASP A 57 -10.72 -5.20 4.95
N ILE A 58 -11.51 -5.94 5.71
CA ILE A 58 -12.39 -5.40 6.75
C ILE A 58 -11.58 -4.62 7.78
N MET A 59 -10.37 -5.07 8.11
CA MET A 59 -9.57 -4.43 9.15
C MET A 59 -9.08 -3.05 8.74
N VAL A 60 -9.15 -2.68 7.47
CA VAL A 60 -8.87 -1.31 6.98
C VAL A 60 -10.03 -0.67 6.21
N GLN A 61 -11.17 -1.35 6.11
CA GLN A 61 -12.42 -0.91 5.45
C GLN A 61 -12.22 -0.44 4.00
N GLN A 62 -11.33 -1.12 3.27
CA GLN A 62 -10.98 -0.73 1.92
C GLN A 62 -10.71 -1.94 1.02
N TRP A 63 -10.94 -1.75 -0.28
CA TRP A 63 -10.41 -2.61 -1.32
C TRP A 63 -8.90 -2.40 -1.43
N VAL A 64 -8.14 -3.47 -1.29
CA VAL A 64 -6.67 -3.49 -1.24
C VAL A 64 -6.16 -4.30 -2.43
N PRO A 65 -5.18 -3.80 -3.21
CA PRO A 65 -4.54 -4.59 -4.25
C PRO A 65 -3.95 -5.87 -3.66
N ALA A 66 -4.08 -7.00 -4.35
CA ALA A 66 -3.73 -8.31 -3.81
C ALA A 66 -2.27 -8.40 -3.30
N ALA A 67 -1.35 -7.63 -3.88
CA ALA A 67 0.04 -7.58 -3.44
C ALA A 67 0.24 -6.97 -2.04
N CYS A 68 -0.68 -6.11 -1.60
CA CYS A 68 -0.66 -5.46 -0.28
C CYS A 68 -1.60 -6.11 0.75
N TYR A 69 -2.45 -7.05 0.35
CA TYR A 69 -3.40 -7.69 1.27
C TYR A 69 -2.72 -8.80 2.09
N ASP A 70 -2.64 -8.62 3.41
CA ASP A 70 -2.14 -9.63 4.35
C ASP A 70 -3.32 -10.44 4.93
N GLU A 71 -3.85 -11.38 4.12
CA GLU A 71 -5.03 -12.19 4.45
C GLU A 71 -4.88 -12.94 5.78
N GLU A 72 -3.72 -13.54 6.02
CA GLU A 72 -3.44 -14.27 7.27
C GLU A 72 -3.59 -13.35 8.49
N HIS A 73 -3.04 -12.14 8.41
CA HIS A 73 -3.08 -11.20 9.51
C HIS A 73 -4.47 -10.57 9.71
N SER A 74 -5.15 -10.23 8.61
CA SER A 74 -6.54 -9.74 8.62
C SER A 74 -7.47 -10.77 9.27
N GLU A 75 -7.42 -12.04 8.83
CA GLU A 75 -8.27 -13.09 9.40
C GLU A 75 -7.90 -13.47 10.83
N MET A 76 -6.64 -13.31 11.23
CA MET A 76 -6.24 -13.47 12.63
C MET A 76 -6.94 -12.43 13.54
N TYR A 77 -6.99 -11.15 13.13
CA TYR A 77 -7.75 -10.14 13.85
C TYR A 77 -9.26 -10.42 13.82
N LEU A 78 -9.78 -10.83 12.65
CA LEU A 78 -11.21 -11.13 12.47
C LEU A 78 -11.69 -12.33 13.29
N SER A 79 -10.83 -13.33 13.52
CA SER A 79 -11.15 -14.52 14.31
C SER A 79 -10.89 -14.37 15.80
N THR A 80 -10.05 -13.42 16.22
CA THR A 80 -9.67 -13.24 17.64
C THR A 80 -10.75 -12.53 18.46
N TYR A 81 -11.52 -11.64 17.84
CA TYR A 81 -12.47 -10.78 18.54
C TYR A 81 -13.90 -10.95 18.02
N ASN A 82 -14.88 -10.58 18.85
CA ASN A 82 -16.29 -10.62 18.45
C ASN A 82 -16.68 -9.30 17.78
N TRP A 83 -16.66 -9.29 16.46
CA TRP A 83 -16.95 -8.11 15.67
C TRP A 83 -18.44 -7.89 15.45
N LYS A 84 -18.82 -6.61 15.45
CA LYS A 84 -20.16 -6.16 15.10
C LYS A 84 -20.10 -4.93 14.22
N TRP A 85 -20.94 -4.94 13.21
CA TRP A 85 -21.07 -3.89 12.20
C TRP A 85 -22.50 -3.39 12.26
N TYR A 86 -22.74 -2.10 12.01
CA TYR A 86 -24.09 -1.55 12.07
C TYR A 86 -24.39 -0.68 10.84
N TYR A 87 -25.67 -0.62 10.46
CA TYR A 87 -26.15 0.29 9.41
C TYR A 87 -26.42 1.72 9.93
N ASP A 88 -26.42 1.91 11.25
CA ASP A 88 -26.73 3.19 11.89
C ASP A 88 -25.82 3.50 13.08
N ILE A 89 -25.64 4.80 13.32
CA ILE A 89 -24.81 5.35 14.41
C ILE A 89 -25.32 5.00 15.82
N ASP A 90 -26.60 4.65 15.95
CA ASP A 90 -27.23 4.27 17.22
C ASP A 90 -27.08 2.76 17.50
N ALA A 91 -26.37 2.01 16.66
CA ALA A 91 -26.17 0.57 16.77
C ALA A 91 -27.49 -0.22 16.91
N LYS A 92 -28.57 0.24 16.28
CA LYS A 92 -29.90 -0.39 16.37
C LYS A 92 -30.09 -1.51 15.34
N HIS A 93 -29.45 -1.40 14.18
CA HIS A 93 -29.56 -2.35 13.09
C HIS A 93 -28.18 -2.94 12.79
N GLU A 94 -27.96 -4.17 13.27
CA GLU A 94 -26.73 -4.91 13.02
C GLU A 94 -26.64 -5.32 11.54
N MET A 95 -25.48 -5.09 10.95
CA MET A 95 -25.12 -5.53 9.61
C MET A 95 -24.50 -6.94 9.70
N PRO A 96 -25.02 -7.93 8.96
CA PRO A 96 -24.43 -9.26 8.90
C PRO A 96 -22.97 -9.22 8.44
N ASP A 97 -22.13 -10.08 9.01
CA ASP A 97 -20.71 -10.16 8.67
C ASP A 97 -20.48 -10.43 7.17
N GLU A 98 -21.31 -11.27 6.56
CA GLU A 98 -21.29 -11.53 5.12
C GLU A 98 -21.54 -10.27 4.26
N VAL A 99 -22.26 -9.27 4.78
CA VAL A 99 -22.47 -7.98 4.09
C VAL A 99 -21.23 -7.11 4.22
N MET A 100 -20.64 -7.05 5.42
CA MET A 100 -19.39 -6.33 5.67
C MET A 100 -18.26 -6.87 4.78
N ARG A 101 -18.09 -8.20 4.75
CA ARG A 101 -17.07 -8.91 3.95
C ARG A 101 -17.16 -8.64 2.44
N ARG A 102 -18.32 -8.25 1.92
CA ARG A 102 -18.45 -7.90 0.51
C ARG A 102 -17.81 -6.57 0.14
N GLY A 103 -17.67 -5.63 1.08
CA GLY A 103 -17.10 -4.31 0.79
C GLY A 103 -17.93 -3.46 -0.18
N GLU A 104 -19.24 -3.74 -0.28
CA GLU A 104 -20.18 -3.04 -1.17
C GLU A 104 -21.22 -2.21 -0.40
N HIS A 105 -21.07 -2.10 0.91
CA HIS A 105 -21.92 -1.24 1.74
C HIS A 105 -21.55 0.23 1.51
N GLN A 106 -22.56 1.10 1.47
CA GLN A 106 -22.32 2.54 1.35
C GLN A 106 -21.66 3.08 2.61
N VAL A 107 -22.21 2.71 3.77
CA VAL A 107 -21.72 3.13 5.08
C VAL A 107 -21.81 1.95 6.05
N ALA A 108 -20.85 1.88 6.97
CA ALA A 108 -20.90 1.00 8.13
C ALA A 108 -20.47 1.77 9.38
N PHE A 109 -21.02 1.35 10.52
CA PHE A 109 -20.70 1.91 11.82
C PHE A 109 -20.13 0.84 12.75
N MET A 110 -19.13 1.23 13.55
CA MET A 110 -18.43 0.33 14.47
C MET A 110 -18.20 0.98 15.83
N VAL A 111 -18.09 0.15 16.86
CA VAL A 111 -17.77 0.58 18.23
C VAL A 111 -16.30 0.97 18.37
N ASP A 112 -15.96 1.76 19.40
CA ASP A 112 -14.60 2.26 19.69
C ASP A 112 -13.51 1.19 19.69
N ASP A 113 -13.88 0.02 20.18
CA ASP A 113 -12.99 -1.13 20.29
C ASP A 113 -12.49 -1.61 18.91
N TYR A 114 -13.29 -1.44 17.85
CA TYR A 114 -12.83 -1.63 16.47
C TYR A 114 -11.83 -0.56 16.06
N HIS A 115 -12.09 0.71 16.35
CA HIS A 115 -11.19 1.79 15.93
C HIS A 115 -9.78 1.60 16.47
N ARG A 116 -9.68 1.26 17.76
CA ARG A 116 -8.39 1.02 18.42
C ARG A 116 -7.65 -0.16 17.80
N ARG A 117 -8.34 -1.25 17.51
CA ARG A 117 -7.73 -2.43 16.90
C ARG A 117 -7.37 -2.23 15.44
N HIS A 118 -8.15 -1.48 14.67
CA HIS A 118 -7.78 -1.00 13.35
C HIS A 118 -6.44 -0.23 13.40
N CYS A 119 -6.30 0.70 14.35
CA CYS A 119 -5.06 1.46 14.51
C CYS A 119 -3.87 0.57 14.88
N ALA A 120 -4.05 -0.42 15.76
CA ALA A 120 -3.00 -1.39 16.09
C ALA A 120 -2.65 -2.30 14.89
N TYR A 121 -3.67 -2.79 14.18
CA TYR A 121 -3.53 -3.59 12.97
C TYR A 121 -2.70 -2.88 11.90
N VAL A 122 -3.00 -1.61 11.61
CA VAL A 122 -2.26 -0.80 10.61
C VAL A 122 -0.78 -0.69 10.99
N TRP A 123 -0.45 -0.52 12.27
CA TRP A 123 0.94 -0.55 12.73
C TRP A 123 1.62 -1.90 12.49
N GLU A 124 0.93 -3.01 12.78
CA GLU A 124 1.47 -4.35 12.62
C GLU A 124 1.68 -4.74 11.15
N VAL A 125 0.70 -4.52 10.27
CA VAL A 125 0.86 -4.78 8.82
C VAL A 125 1.93 -3.88 8.21
N SER A 126 2.08 -2.65 8.69
CA SER A 126 3.15 -1.75 8.23
C SER A 126 4.53 -2.32 8.57
N ALA A 127 4.73 -2.74 9.82
CA ALA A 127 5.99 -3.34 10.26
C ALA A 127 6.28 -4.66 9.53
N ARG A 128 5.26 -5.52 9.35
CA ARG A 128 5.37 -6.78 8.62
C ARG A 128 5.76 -6.54 7.16
N ALA A 129 5.12 -5.60 6.48
CA ALA A 129 5.43 -5.30 5.09
C ALA A 129 6.88 -4.81 4.93
N LEU A 130 7.36 -3.94 5.83
CA LEU A 130 8.75 -3.50 5.83
C LEU A 130 9.73 -4.65 6.07
N GLN A 131 9.45 -5.52 7.05
CA GLN A 131 10.29 -6.69 7.35
C GLN A 131 10.36 -7.68 6.17
N GLN A 132 9.24 -7.88 5.49
CA GLN A 132 9.09 -8.83 4.39
C GLN A 132 9.43 -8.22 3.02
N GLN A 133 9.78 -6.93 2.97
CA GLN A 133 9.98 -6.18 1.72
C GLN A 133 8.77 -6.27 0.77
N LYS A 134 7.56 -6.29 1.34
CA LYS A 134 6.30 -6.27 0.60
C LYS A 134 5.88 -4.83 0.27
N PRO A 135 5.09 -4.63 -0.80
CA PRO A 135 4.49 -3.34 -1.04
C PRO A 135 3.50 -2.97 0.08
N MET A 136 3.22 -1.68 0.19
CA MET A 136 2.43 -1.09 1.27
C MET A 136 1.36 -0.18 0.69
N LEU A 137 0.27 -0.01 1.44
CA LEU A 137 -0.70 1.03 1.13
C LEU A 137 -0.12 2.41 1.47
N ASP A 138 -0.39 3.40 0.64
CA ASP A 138 -0.05 4.80 0.89
C ASP A 138 -0.65 5.30 2.22
N GLU A 139 -1.91 4.93 2.48
CA GLU A 139 -2.64 5.30 3.69
C GLU A 139 -2.00 4.77 4.99
N TRP A 140 -1.24 3.66 4.92
CA TRP A 140 -0.50 3.15 6.08
C TRP A 140 0.72 3.99 6.43
N LEU A 141 1.29 4.68 5.43
CA LEU A 141 2.50 5.48 5.55
C LEU A 141 2.22 6.97 5.75
N SER A 142 0.98 7.42 5.49
CA SER A 142 0.54 8.81 5.68
C SER A 142 0.76 9.28 7.12
N TYR A 143 1.51 10.38 7.29
CA TYR A 143 1.73 10.96 8.62
C TYR A 143 0.41 11.41 9.28
N LYS A 144 -0.54 11.93 8.49
CA LYS A 144 -1.85 12.34 9.00
C LYS A 144 -2.59 11.14 9.59
N HIS A 145 -2.57 10.00 8.89
CA HIS A 145 -3.24 8.80 9.36
C HIS A 145 -2.52 8.16 10.56
N VAL A 146 -1.19 8.09 10.54
CA VAL A 146 -0.39 7.63 11.68
C VAL A 146 -0.64 8.50 12.93
N HIS A 147 -0.67 9.82 12.78
CA HIS A 147 -0.96 10.74 13.87
C HIS A 147 -2.37 10.55 14.43
N HIS A 148 -3.37 10.35 13.55
CA HIS A 148 -4.74 9.98 13.94
C HIS A 148 -4.77 8.67 14.73
N CYS A 149 -4.14 7.62 14.23
CA CYS A 149 -4.06 6.32 14.90
C CYS A 149 -3.46 6.43 16.31
N ASN A 150 -2.36 7.18 16.46
CA ASN A 150 -1.75 7.42 17.77
C ASN A 150 -2.71 8.15 18.73
N ARG A 151 -3.47 9.13 18.24
CA ARG A 151 -4.47 9.82 19.06
C ARG A 151 -5.57 8.88 19.51
N ILE A 152 -6.08 8.00 18.64
CA ILE A 152 -7.09 7.00 19.01
C ILE A 152 -6.56 6.06 20.08
N LEU A 153 -5.37 5.48 19.87
CA LEU A 153 -4.75 4.53 20.81
C LEU A 153 -4.49 5.14 22.19
N LEU A 154 -4.10 6.41 22.26
CA LEU A 154 -3.75 7.09 23.51
C LEU A 154 -4.91 7.85 24.17
N SER A 155 -6.05 8.00 23.48
CA SER A 155 -7.21 8.71 24.03
C SER A 155 -7.99 7.84 25.03
N PRO A 156 -8.68 8.46 26.01
CA PRO A 156 -9.65 7.75 26.85
C PRO A 156 -10.70 6.99 26.03
N PRO A 157 -11.33 5.94 26.60
CA PRO A 157 -12.40 5.22 25.93
C PRO A 157 -13.50 6.15 25.43
N TRP A 158 -14.07 5.83 24.26
CA TRP A 158 -15.19 6.58 23.72
C TRP A 158 -16.38 6.61 24.69
N ASN A 159 -17.04 7.76 24.78
CA ASN A 159 -18.24 7.89 25.61
C ASN A 159 -19.48 7.35 24.88
N SER A 160 -19.68 6.04 24.98
CA SER A 160 -20.78 5.31 24.34
C SER A 160 -22.18 5.69 24.85
N THR A 161 -22.30 6.47 25.93
CA THR A 161 -23.61 6.94 26.43
C THR A 161 -24.27 7.98 25.54
N LYS A 162 -23.48 8.70 24.72
CA LYS A 162 -23.99 9.70 23.77
C LYS A 162 -24.25 9.11 22.39
N HIS A 163 -23.28 8.36 21.88
CA HIS A 163 -23.37 7.62 20.62
C HIS A 163 -22.71 6.25 20.82
N PRO A 164 -23.40 5.13 20.57
CA PRO A 164 -22.83 3.81 20.83
C PRO A 164 -21.71 3.44 19.86
N THR A 165 -21.74 3.92 18.62
CA THR A 165 -20.65 3.74 17.64
C THR A 165 -19.69 4.93 17.66
N ALA A 166 -18.40 4.66 17.49
CA ALA A 166 -17.35 5.66 17.43
C ALA A 166 -16.83 5.91 16.02
N VAL A 167 -17.11 4.97 15.10
CA VAL A 167 -16.60 4.98 13.73
C VAL A 167 -17.76 4.96 12.77
N GLU A 168 -17.71 5.85 11.79
CA GLU A 168 -18.44 5.76 10.53
C GLU A 168 -17.40 5.54 9.44
N THR A 169 -17.62 4.56 8.57
CA THR A 169 -16.72 4.26 7.45
C THR A 169 -17.50 4.04 6.17
N HIS A 170 -16.85 4.38 5.06
CA HIS A 170 -17.30 4.12 3.70
C HIS A 170 -16.24 3.23 3.06
N SER A 171 -16.63 2.30 2.19
CA SER A 171 -15.67 1.39 1.55
C SER A 171 -14.65 2.19 0.72
N GLY A 172 -13.39 2.17 1.15
CA GLY A 172 -12.28 2.83 0.47
C GLY A 172 -11.68 2.02 -0.67
N TYR A 173 -10.81 2.64 -1.46
CA TYR A 173 -10.09 2.02 -2.57
C TYR A 173 -8.61 2.40 -2.47
N GLY A 174 -7.79 1.43 -2.05
CA GLY A 174 -6.40 1.65 -1.71
C GLY A 174 -5.48 1.66 -2.93
N ARG A 175 -4.30 2.26 -2.74
CA ARG A 175 -3.17 2.20 -3.68
C ARG A 175 -1.99 1.50 -3.05
N CYS A 176 -1.31 0.65 -3.80
CA CYS A 176 -0.28 -0.25 -3.33
C CYS A 176 1.01 -0.06 -4.14
N ALA A 177 2.15 0.13 -3.46
CA ALA A 177 3.45 0.15 -4.11
C ALA A 177 4.60 -0.23 -3.16
N PRO A 178 5.77 -0.62 -3.68
CA PRO A 178 6.98 -0.76 -2.88
C PRO A 178 7.35 0.56 -2.18
N TYR A 179 7.89 0.47 -0.97
CA TYR A 179 8.31 1.65 -0.20
C TYR A 179 9.27 2.57 -0.95
N GLN A 180 10.14 2.02 -1.81
CA GLN A 180 11.08 2.80 -2.63
C GLN A 180 10.38 3.70 -3.65
N LEU A 181 9.17 3.33 -4.09
CA LEU A 181 8.34 4.18 -4.94
C LEU A 181 7.66 5.26 -4.09
N TRP A 182 7.06 4.87 -2.95
CA TRP A 182 6.47 5.84 -2.02
C TRP A 182 7.46 6.88 -1.50
N ALA A 183 8.71 6.51 -1.26
CA ALA A 183 9.75 7.45 -0.84
C ALA A 183 10.00 8.57 -1.87
N LYS A 184 9.56 8.40 -3.12
CA LYS A 184 9.69 9.39 -4.21
C LYS A 184 8.36 10.07 -4.56
N ASP A 185 7.25 9.35 -4.40
CA ASP A 185 5.92 9.74 -4.90
C ASP A 185 4.81 9.52 -3.85
N MET A 186 5.12 9.83 -2.58
CA MET A 186 4.11 9.75 -1.52
C MET A 186 3.06 10.86 -1.73
N PRO A 187 1.76 10.52 -1.74
CA PRO A 187 0.69 11.51 -1.77
C PRO A 187 0.70 12.38 -0.50
N GLU A 188 0.48 13.68 -0.62
CA GLU A 188 0.43 14.65 0.50
C GLU A 188 -0.79 14.51 1.45
#